data_AF-A0A1V6D9B7-F1
#
_entry.id   AF-A0A1V6D9B7-F1
#
_cell.length_a   1.000
_cell.length_b   1.000
_cell.length_c   1.000
_cell.angle_alpha   90.00
_cell.angle_beta   90.00
_cell.angle_gamma   90.00
#
_symmetry.space_group_name_H-M   'P 1'
#
loop_
_entity.id
_entity.type
_entity.pdbx_description
1 polymer ?
#
loop_
_entity_poly.entity_id
_entity_poly.type
_entity_poly.pdbx_seq_one_letter_code
_entity_poly.pdbx_strand_id
1 'polypeptide(L)' 'MLEQAALREQFQTLLAREQYAAEIYGELAGKLKDPALREQVEQLYREKMRHVRLTERLLEILE' A
#
# COMPACT_ATOMS: atom_id res chain seq x y z
N MET A 1 -23.53 -8.90 -7.21
CA MET A 1 -23.34 -10.02 -8.18
C MET A 1 -22.11 -10.83 -7.79
N LEU A 2 -21.99 -12.10 -8.19
CA LEU A 2 -20.86 -12.97 -7.80
C LEU A 2 -19.51 -12.36 -8.22
N GLU A 3 -19.46 -11.71 -9.38
CA GLU A 3 -18.27 -11.08 -9.95
C GLU A 3 -17.82 -9.86 -9.13
N GLN A 4 -18.76 -9.06 -8.61
CA GLN A 4 -18.44 -7.93 -7.72
C GLN A 4 -17.88 -8.41 -6.38
N ALA A 5 -18.41 -9.52 -5.84
CA ALA A 5 -17.91 -10.10 -4.59
C ALA A 5 -16.47 -10.61 -4.76
N ALA A 6 -16.19 -11.32 -5.86
CA ALA A 6 -14.85 -11.79 -6.18
C ALA A 6 -13.87 -10.62 -6.40
N LEU A 7 -14.29 -9.56 -7.09
CA LEU A 7 -13.46 -8.37 -7.30
C LEU A 7 -13.17 -7.64 -5.98
N ARG A 8 -14.16 -7.56 -5.07
CA ARG A 8 -14.00 -6.96 -3.74
C ARG A 8 -12.95 -7.72 -2.92
N GLU A 9 -13.02 -9.06 -2.92
CA GLU A 9 -12.03 -9.91 -2.23
C GLU A 9 -10.61 -9.70 -2.76
N GLN A 10 -10.45 -9.56 -4.07
CA GLN A 10 -9.16 -9.25 -4.69
C GLN A 10 -8.62 -7.88 -4.24
N PHE A 11 -9.46 -6.85 -4.19
CA PHE A 11 -9.04 -5.53 -3.71
C PHE A 11 -8.77 -5.50 -2.21
N GLN A 12 -9.48 -6.26 -1.39
CA GLN A 12 -9.15 -6.42 0.03
C GLN A 12 -7.77 -7.07 0.21
N THR A 13 -7.48 -8.10 -0.58
CA THR A 13 -6.16 -8.77 -0.58
C THR A 13 -5.06 -7.81 -1.03
N LEU A 14 -5.32 -7.02 -2.09
CA LEU A 14 -4.39 -6.00 -2.57
C LEU A 14 -4.13 -4.93 -1.51
N LEU A 15 -5.19 -4.43 -0.86
CA LEU A 15 -5.10 -3.41 0.18
C LEU A 15 -4.21 -3.87 1.33
N ALA A 16 -4.43 -5.10 1.83
CA ALA A 16 -3.62 -5.67 2.89
C ALA A 16 -2.13 -5.77 2.49
N ARG A 17 -1.84 -6.13 1.24
CA ARG A 17 -0.46 -6.23 0.72
C ARG A 17 0.21 -4.86 0.62
N GLU A 18 -0.49 -3.84 0.13
CA GLU A 18 0.07 -2.48 0.01
C GLU A 18 0.26 -1.83 1.39
N GLN A 19 -0.66 -2.07 2.34
CA GLN A 19 -0.52 -1.62 3.72
C GLN A 19 0.70 -2.26 4.40
N TYR A 20 0.87 -3.57 4.26
CA TYR A 20 2.04 -4.28 4.80
C TYR A 20 3.36 -3.80 4.17
N ALA A 21 3.36 -3.56 2.85
CA ALA A 21 4.54 -3.00 2.19
C ALA A 21 4.86 -1.58 2.67
N ALA A 22 3.85 -0.72 2.86
CA ALA A 22 4.04 0.61 3.41
C ALA A 22 4.62 0.55 4.84
N GLU A 23 4.12 -0.33 5.70
CA GLU A 23 4.67 -0.56 7.03
C GLU A 23 6.16 -0.93 6.98
N ILE A 24 6.53 -1.91 6.16
CA ILE A 24 7.93 -2.34 6.01
C ILE A 24 8.83 -1.19 5.56
N TYR A 25 8.45 -0.46 4.51
CA TYR A 25 9.29 0.62 4.00
C TYR A 25 9.35 1.81 4.97
N GLY A 26 8.27 2.11 5.68
CA GLY A 26 8.25 3.13 6.73
C GLY A 26 9.21 2.79 7.88
N GLU A 27 9.15 1.55 8.38
CA GLU A 27 10.08 1.08 9.40
C GLU A 27 11.54 1.09 8.94
N LEU A 28 11.79 0.63 7.70
CA LEU A 28 13.14 0.57 7.15
C LEU A 28 13.74 1.98 7.02
N ALA A 29 12.97 2.95 6.51
CA ALA A 29 13.40 4.34 6.42
C ALA A 29 13.85 4.88 7.79
N GLY A 30 13.09 4.59 8.86
CA GLY A 30 13.42 5.02 10.23
C GLY A 30 14.70 4.38 10.80
N LYS A 31 15.12 3.23 10.27
CA LYS A 31 16.33 2.49 10.71
C LYS A 31 17.58 2.86 9.89
N LEU A 32 17.43 3.47 8.72
CA LEU A 32 18.54 3.80 7.82
C LEU A 32 19.31 5.03 8.26
N LYS A 33 20.65 4.94 8.26
CA LYS A 33 21.56 6.04 8.61
C LYS A 33 22.07 6.81 7.40
N ASP A 34 22.22 6.13 6.27
CA ASP A 34 22.61 6.75 5.00
C ASP A 34 21.44 7.61 4.46
N PRO A 35 21.64 8.92 4.27
CA PRO A 35 20.56 9.81 3.84
C PRO A 35 20.02 9.50 2.44
N ALA A 36 20.89 9.10 1.50
CA ALA A 36 20.50 8.82 0.12
C ALA A 36 19.68 7.53 0.03
N LEU A 37 20.07 6.50 0.79
CA LEU A 37 19.31 5.26 0.88
C LEU A 37 17.99 5.47 1.63
N ARG A 38 17.99 6.30 2.69
CA ARG A 38 16.76 6.67 3.40
C ARG A 38 15.76 7.34 2.45
N GLU A 39 16.20 8.31 1.65
CA GLU A 39 15.34 9.02 0.70
C GLU A 39 14.70 8.06 -0.32
N GLN A 40 15.47 7.11 -0.85
CA GLN A 40 14.95 6.09 -1.77
C GLN A 40 13.88 5.21 -1.11
N VAL A 41 14.12 4.78 0.13
CA VAL A 41 13.14 3.96 0.86
C VAL A 41 11.90 4.76 1.27
N GLU A 42 12.06 6.02 1.64
CA GLU A 42 10.93 6.92 1.89
C GLU A 42 10.10 7.18 0.63
N GLN A 43 10.74 7.21 -0.55
CA GLN A 43 10.01 7.26 -1.81
C GLN A 43 9.14 6.01 -1.95
N LEU A 44 9.69 4.81 -1.78
CA LEU A 44 8.91 3.56 -1.83
C LEU A 44 7.75 3.57 -0.84
N TYR A 45 7.98 4.02 0.40
CA TYR A 45 6.92 4.22 1.39
C TYR A 45 5.79 5.12 0.86
N ARG A 46 6.13 6.30 0.32
CA ARG A 46 5.14 7.24 -0.24
C ARG A 46 4.37 6.63 -1.42
N GLU A 47 5.03 5.84 -2.25
CA GLU A 47 4.38 5.12 -3.36
C GLU A 47 3.39 4.08 -2.85
N LYS A 48 3.76 3.28 -1.85
CA LYS A 48 2.85 2.31 -1.21
C LYS A 48 1.66 2.97 -0.53
N MET A 49 1.87 4.06 0.19
CA MET A 49 0.77 4.85 0.76
C MET A 49 -0.18 5.39 -0.30
N ARG A 50 0.31 5.72 -1.51
CA ARG A 50 -0.56 6.10 -2.64
C ARG A 50 -1.37 4.92 -3.14
N HIS A 51 -0.78 3.73 -3.25
CA HIS A 51 -1.51 2.53 -3.66
C HIS A 51 -2.59 2.11 -2.65
N VAL A 52 -2.31 2.26 -1.35
CA VAL A 52 -3.31 2.07 -0.27
C VAL A 52 -4.53 2.95 -0.53
N ARG A 53 -4.34 4.26 -0.68
CA ARG A 53 -5.44 5.21 -0.95
C ARG A 53 -6.23 4.89 -2.23
N LEU A 54 -5.53 4.49 -3.29
CA LEU A 54 -6.19 4.10 -4.55
C LEU A 54 -7.01 2.83 -4.38
N THR A 55 -6.51 1.85 -3.63
CA THR A 55 -7.23 0.59 -3.40
C THR A 55 -8.42 0.78 -2.47
N GLU A 56 -8.29 1.62 -1.45
CA GLU A 56 -9.43 2.06 -0.61
C GLU A 56 -10.52 2.69 -1.47
N ARG A 57 -10.14 3.60 -2.39
CA ARG A 57 -11.09 4.22 -3.31
C ARG A 57 -11.78 3.23 -4.25
N LEU A 58 -11.06 2.19 -4.69
CA LEU A 58 -11.65 1.12 -5.51
C LEU A 58 -12.65 0.27 -4.69
N LEU A 59 -12.36 0.02 -3.42
CA LEU A 59 -13.28 -0.69 -2.52
C LEU A 59 -14.55 0.13 -2.25
N GLU A 60 -14.44 1.44 -2.03
CA GLU A 60 -15.59 2.35 -1.88
C GLU A 60 -16.54 2.32 -3.10
N ILE A 61 -16.00 2.13 -4.31
CA ILE A 61 -16.82 2.03 -5.54
C ILE A 61 -17.59 0.69 -5.60
N LEU A 62 -17.12 -0.34 -4.91
CA LEU A 62 -17.73 -1.67 -4.87
C LEU A 62 -18.68 -1.88 -3.68
N GLU A 63 -18.81 -0.88 -2.80
CA GLU A 63 -19.82 -0.85 -1.74
C GLU A 63 -21.22 -0.52 -2.26
#